data_AF-A0A5A7QUP8-F1
#
_entry.id   AF-A0A5A7QUP8-F1
#
_cell.length_a   1.000
_cell.length_b   1.000
_cell.length_c   1.000
_cell.angle_alpha   90.00
_cell.angle_beta   90.00
_cell.angle_gamma   90.00
#
_symmetry.space_group_name_H-M   'P 1'
#
loop_
_entity.id
_entity.type
_entity.pdbx_description
1 polymer ?
#
loop_
_entity_poly.entity_id
_entity_poly.type
_entity_poly.pdbx_seq_one_letter_code
_entity_poly.pdbx_strand_id
1 'polypeptide(L)'
;MELGMAGLSIDSENFVKQFHIPSYILVPEETVESLPHAPECPVLVFINSRSGGQLGGDLLITYRSILNEKQVFDLGSEGPDSVLRRVFLNLERLKNNGDEFATKLEKKLRIIVAGGDGTAGWLLGVVSDLKLSNPPPIATVPLGTGNNLPFAFGWGKKNPGTDRNSVLSFLDQVRRAKEMMIDSWHILMRMRVPKEGTCEPLAPLELPHSLHAFHRVSSTDDLNMEGYDTFRGGFWNYFSMGMDAQVSYAFHSERKLHPEKFKNQLINQSTYAKLVGQQGWFFASLVHPSSRNMAQLCKVKVMKKHGEWQDLQIPQSIRSIICLNLPSFSGGLNPWGTPNNRKRRDRDLTAPFVDDGLLEIVGFKDAWHGLVLLAPKGHGTRLAQANRIRFEFRKGGAESTYMRIDGEPWKQPLPVDDDTVVVEISNLGQVKMLATHDCRAKSYLDPSSPLAQDDDKDSDDESVGAEWRKFGAADTFRIPDDVDISQLS
;
A
#
# COMPACT_ATOMS: atom_id res chain seq x y z
N MET A 1 -35.99 37.33 2.85
CA MET A 1 -35.13 36.25 3.36
C MET A 1 -34.71 35.28 2.24
N GLU A 2 -34.75 35.68 0.96
CA GLU A 2 -34.35 34.85 -0.20
C GLU A 2 -33.01 35.30 -0.84
N LEU A 3 -32.54 36.52 -0.60
CA LEU A 3 -31.29 37.05 -1.15
C LEU A 3 -30.01 36.49 -0.49
N GLY A 4 -30.12 35.72 0.59
CA GLY A 4 -28.98 35.14 1.32
C GLY A 4 -28.64 33.69 0.94
N MET A 5 -29.57 32.94 0.32
CA MET A 5 -29.34 31.53 -0.04
C MET A 5 -28.77 31.36 -1.47
N ALA A 6 -29.05 32.30 -2.38
CA ALA A 6 -28.51 32.28 -3.74
C ALA A 6 -26.99 32.53 -3.81
N GLY A 7 -26.43 33.31 -2.88
CA GLY A 7 -24.98 33.57 -2.81
C GLY A 7 -24.18 32.33 -2.38
N LEU A 8 -24.66 31.60 -1.37
CA LEU A 8 -24.01 30.38 -0.87
C LEU A 8 -24.07 29.22 -1.88
N SER A 9 -25.13 29.12 -2.68
CA SER A 9 -25.26 28.07 -3.70
C SER A 9 -24.32 28.31 -4.89
N ILE A 10 -24.18 29.56 -5.33
CA ILE A 10 -23.28 29.95 -6.45
C ILE A 10 -21.81 29.74 -6.05
N ASP A 11 -21.44 30.06 -4.80
CA ASP A 11 -20.08 29.82 -4.30
C ASP A 11 -19.77 28.32 -4.20
N SER A 12 -20.76 27.49 -3.82
CA SER A 12 -20.61 26.03 -3.81
C SER A 12 -20.48 25.44 -5.22
N GLU A 13 -21.23 25.92 -6.20
CA GLU A 13 -21.11 25.47 -7.59
C GLU A 13 -19.79 25.86 -8.23
N ASN A 14 -19.32 27.09 -8.00
CA ASN A 14 -18.02 27.54 -8.49
C ASN A 14 -16.86 26.80 -7.83
N PHE A 15 -16.99 26.45 -6.55
CA PHE A 15 -16.04 25.59 -5.86
C PHE A 15 -15.98 24.19 -6.50
N VAL A 16 -17.14 23.55 -6.73
CA VAL A 16 -17.21 22.20 -7.32
C VAL A 16 -16.63 22.14 -8.73
N LYS A 17 -16.82 23.19 -9.54
CA LYS A 17 -16.24 23.27 -10.91
C LYS A 17 -14.72 23.14 -10.93
N GLN A 18 -14.02 23.45 -9.84
CA GLN A 18 -12.57 23.30 -9.75
C GLN A 18 -12.11 21.83 -9.81
N PHE A 19 -13.02 20.88 -9.54
CA PHE A 19 -12.74 19.44 -9.48
C PHE A 19 -13.30 18.65 -10.67
N HIS A 20 -14.00 19.32 -11.58
CA HIS A 20 -14.76 18.68 -12.64
C HIS A 20 -13.88 18.28 -13.83
N ILE A 21 -13.96 17.01 -14.23
CA ILE A 21 -13.37 16.45 -15.45
C ILE A 21 -14.47 16.31 -16.51
N PRO A 22 -14.29 16.88 -17.72
CA PRO A 22 -15.25 16.77 -18.80
C PRO A 22 -15.46 15.33 -19.27
N SER A 23 -16.68 15.02 -19.72
CA SER A 23 -17.05 13.66 -20.14
C SER A 23 -16.20 13.14 -21.31
N TYR A 24 -15.82 13.99 -22.26
CA TYR A 24 -15.01 13.60 -23.43
C TYR A 24 -13.57 13.17 -23.08
N ILE A 25 -13.08 13.53 -21.89
CA ILE A 25 -11.79 13.04 -21.37
C ILE A 25 -11.94 11.63 -20.80
N LEU A 26 -13.08 11.34 -20.19
CA LEU A 26 -13.36 10.08 -19.49
C LEU A 26 -13.88 8.99 -20.44
N VAL A 27 -14.57 9.40 -21.50
CA VAL A 27 -15.23 8.54 -22.49
C VAL A 27 -14.84 9.03 -23.91
N PRO A 28 -14.03 8.27 -24.66
CA PRO A 28 -13.49 8.68 -25.97
C PRO A 28 -14.51 9.04 -27.04
N GLU A 29 -15.74 8.53 -26.95
CA GLU A 29 -16.81 8.68 -27.95
C GLU A 29 -17.70 9.91 -27.74
N GLU A 30 -17.51 10.64 -26.64
CA GLU A 30 -18.32 11.82 -26.31
C GLU A 30 -17.85 13.07 -27.08
N THR A 31 -18.80 13.96 -27.37
CA THR A 31 -18.51 15.21 -28.08
C THR A 31 -17.67 16.15 -27.22
N VAL A 32 -16.63 16.76 -27.82
CA VAL A 32 -15.76 17.71 -27.14
C VAL A 32 -16.56 18.94 -26.69
N GLU A 33 -16.58 19.18 -25.39
CA GLU A 33 -17.21 20.35 -24.79
C GLU A 33 -16.20 21.51 -24.71
N SER A 34 -16.54 22.68 -25.25
CA SER A 34 -15.70 23.87 -25.07
C SER A 34 -15.91 24.45 -23.67
N LEU A 35 -15.01 24.16 -22.75
CA LEU A 35 -15.01 24.79 -21.43
C LEU A 35 -14.13 26.03 -21.41
N PRO A 36 -14.59 27.14 -20.81
CA PRO A 36 -13.88 28.41 -20.86
C PRO A 36 -12.58 28.39 -20.03
N HIS A 37 -12.46 27.52 -19.02
CA HIS A 37 -11.28 27.42 -18.16
C HIS A 37 -11.04 25.97 -17.72
N ALA A 38 -9.77 25.57 -17.62
CA ALA A 38 -9.38 24.28 -17.07
C ALA A 38 -9.59 24.23 -15.54
N PRO A 39 -10.07 23.10 -14.98
CA PRO A 39 -10.21 22.93 -13.54
C PRO A 39 -8.86 23.13 -12.85
N GLU A 40 -8.87 23.77 -11.69
CA GLU A 40 -7.65 24.00 -10.90
C GLU A 40 -7.13 22.71 -10.27
N CYS A 41 -8.03 21.80 -9.91
CA CYS A 41 -7.74 20.57 -9.19
C CYS A 41 -8.67 19.44 -9.68
N PRO A 42 -8.58 18.99 -10.95
CA PRO A 42 -9.38 17.90 -11.47
C PRO A 42 -9.19 16.63 -10.64
N VAL A 43 -10.27 15.93 -10.30
CA VAL A 43 -10.23 14.74 -9.44
C VAL A 43 -10.94 13.55 -10.07
N LEU A 44 -10.23 12.42 -10.13
CA LEU A 44 -10.83 11.09 -10.32
C LEU A 44 -11.09 10.44 -8.96
N VAL A 45 -12.29 9.89 -8.78
CA VAL A 45 -12.70 9.28 -7.50
C VAL A 45 -12.95 7.79 -7.69
N PHE A 46 -12.25 6.96 -6.92
CA PHE A 46 -12.45 5.52 -6.84
C PHE A 46 -12.99 5.16 -5.46
N ILE A 47 -14.11 4.44 -5.40
CA ILE A 47 -14.79 4.11 -4.15
C ILE A 47 -15.04 2.61 -4.12
N ASN A 48 -14.66 1.95 -3.03
CA ASN A 48 -15.13 0.60 -2.76
C ASN A 48 -16.46 0.69 -1.99
N SER A 49 -17.58 0.50 -2.70
CA SER A 49 -18.93 0.63 -2.14
C SER A 49 -19.21 -0.28 -0.94
N ARG A 50 -18.49 -1.41 -0.83
CA ARG A 50 -18.63 -2.39 0.26
C ARG A 50 -17.82 -2.05 1.51
N SER A 51 -16.92 -1.05 1.44
CA SER A 51 -16.06 -0.66 2.56
C SER A 51 -16.82 0.14 3.63
N GLY A 52 -16.26 0.16 4.85
CA GLY A 52 -16.77 0.99 5.96
C GLY A 52 -18.12 0.58 6.52
N GLY A 53 -18.62 -0.63 6.24
CA GLY A 53 -19.96 -1.04 6.71
C GLY A 53 -21.09 -0.30 5.99
N GLN A 54 -20.96 -0.15 4.66
CA GLN A 54 -21.85 0.58 3.74
C GLN A 54 -21.60 2.10 3.61
N LEU A 55 -20.69 2.69 4.39
CA LEU A 55 -20.27 4.09 4.20
C LEU A 55 -19.73 4.35 2.79
N GLY A 56 -19.10 3.35 2.15
CA GLY A 56 -18.66 3.46 0.76
C GLY A 56 -19.80 3.67 -0.22
N GLY A 57 -20.93 2.97 -0.04
CA GLY A 57 -22.12 3.14 -0.87
C GLY A 57 -22.73 4.54 -0.74
N ASP A 58 -22.84 5.04 0.49
CA ASP A 58 -23.32 6.41 0.75
C ASP A 58 -22.40 7.46 0.11
N LEU A 59 -21.07 7.29 0.24
CA LEU A 59 -20.10 8.17 -0.41
C LEU A 59 -20.21 8.14 -1.93
N LEU A 60 -20.42 6.97 -2.52
CA LEU A 60 -20.59 6.83 -3.97
C LEU A 60 -21.75 7.71 -4.47
N ILE A 61 -22.90 7.64 -3.79
CA ILE A 61 -24.08 8.45 -4.10
C ILE A 61 -23.76 9.93 -3.95
N THR A 62 -23.16 10.33 -2.82
CA THR A 62 -22.86 11.74 -2.54
C THR A 62 -21.87 12.32 -3.54
N TYR A 63 -20.77 11.63 -3.84
CA TYR A 63 -19.79 12.08 -4.84
C TYR A 63 -20.43 12.23 -6.22
N ARG A 64 -21.26 11.29 -6.67
CA ARG A 64 -21.98 11.38 -7.96
C ARG A 64 -23.01 12.51 -8.01
N SER A 65 -23.54 12.93 -6.87
CA SER A 65 -24.44 14.10 -6.77
C SER A 65 -23.71 15.46 -6.80
N ILE A 66 -22.39 15.46 -6.59
CA ILE A 66 -21.57 16.67 -6.52
C ILE A 66 -20.74 16.81 -7.79
N LEU A 67 -20.12 15.72 -8.25
CA LEU A 67 -19.16 15.66 -9.34
C LEU A 67 -19.80 15.10 -10.62
N ASN A 68 -19.06 15.14 -11.73
CA ASN A 68 -19.44 14.39 -12.93
C ASN A 68 -19.61 12.91 -12.56
N GLU A 69 -20.77 12.29 -12.83
CA GLU A 69 -21.00 10.89 -12.51
C GLU A 69 -19.94 9.97 -13.13
N LYS A 70 -19.47 10.32 -14.34
CA LYS A 70 -18.45 9.57 -15.08
C LYS A 70 -17.04 9.68 -14.49
N GLN A 71 -16.80 10.58 -13.53
CA GLN A 71 -15.50 10.70 -12.85
C GLN A 71 -15.46 9.98 -11.48
N VAL A 72 -16.56 9.30 -11.12
CA VAL A 72 -16.72 8.59 -9.85
C VAL A 72 -17.00 7.10 -10.10
N PHE A 73 -15.98 6.29 -9.86
CA PHE A 73 -15.95 4.86 -10.16
C PHE A 73 -16.18 4.01 -8.91
N ASP A 74 -17.06 3.01 -9.02
CA ASP A 74 -17.16 1.95 -8.02
C ASP A 74 -16.18 0.82 -8.36
N LEU A 75 -15.22 0.59 -7.48
CA LEU A 75 -14.19 -0.46 -7.60
C LEU A 75 -14.79 -1.87 -7.56
N GLY A 76 -16.01 -2.02 -7.04
CA GLY A 76 -16.75 -3.28 -7.14
C GLY A 76 -17.32 -3.58 -8.53
N SER A 77 -17.40 -2.55 -9.40
CA SER A 77 -17.97 -2.65 -10.75
C SER A 77 -16.90 -2.66 -11.84
N GLU A 78 -15.90 -1.78 -11.75
CA GLU A 78 -14.79 -1.69 -12.71
C GLU A 78 -13.46 -1.50 -11.98
N GLY A 79 -12.43 -2.25 -12.42
CA GLY A 79 -11.09 -2.17 -11.85
C GLY A 79 -10.36 -0.85 -12.20
N PRO A 80 -9.48 -0.35 -11.31
CA PRO A 80 -8.77 0.91 -11.54
C PRO A 80 -7.80 0.83 -12.72
N ASP A 81 -7.30 -0.35 -13.06
CA ASP A 81 -6.43 -0.58 -14.22
C ASP A 81 -7.16 -0.30 -15.54
N SER A 82 -8.39 -0.81 -15.71
CA SER A 82 -9.22 -0.53 -16.89
C SER A 82 -9.50 0.96 -17.02
N VAL A 83 -9.95 1.58 -15.92
CA VAL A 83 -10.32 3.00 -15.88
C VAL A 83 -9.12 3.88 -16.20
N LEU A 84 -8.00 3.70 -15.49
CA LEU A 84 -6.82 4.55 -15.67
C LEU A 84 -6.21 4.36 -17.05
N ARG A 85 -6.13 3.14 -17.59
CA ARG A 85 -5.70 2.93 -18.99
C ARG A 85 -6.57 3.71 -19.97
N ARG A 86 -7.89 3.58 -19.86
CA ARG A 86 -8.84 4.27 -20.74
C ARG A 86 -8.66 5.78 -20.69
N VAL A 87 -8.60 6.35 -19.49
CA VAL A 87 -8.47 7.80 -19.30
C VAL A 87 -7.12 8.31 -19.82
N PHE A 88 -6.00 7.68 -19.46
CA PHE A 88 -4.67 8.15 -19.88
C PHE A 88 -4.41 7.92 -21.37
N LEU A 89 -4.89 6.84 -21.97
CA LEU A 89 -4.86 6.64 -23.43
C LEU A 89 -5.63 7.74 -24.17
N ASN A 90 -6.81 8.08 -23.67
CA ASN A 90 -7.61 9.13 -24.28
C ASN A 90 -6.97 10.52 -24.10
N LEU A 91 -6.39 10.80 -22.92
CA LEU A 91 -5.61 12.02 -22.69
C LEU A 91 -4.45 12.12 -23.67
N GLU A 92 -3.69 11.05 -23.90
CA GLU A 92 -2.60 11.04 -24.88
C GLU A 92 -3.10 11.32 -26.30
N ARG A 93 -4.19 10.65 -26.71
CA ARG A 93 -4.85 10.89 -28.00
C ARG A 93 -5.25 12.37 -28.17
N LEU A 94 -5.85 12.96 -27.14
CA LEU A 94 -6.27 14.37 -27.16
C LEU A 94 -5.07 15.32 -27.25
N LYS A 95 -4.01 15.07 -26.48
CA LYS A 95 -2.76 15.85 -26.55
C LYS A 95 -2.14 15.79 -27.95
N ASN A 96 -2.10 14.61 -28.57
CA ASN A 96 -1.58 14.44 -29.93
C ASN A 96 -2.43 15.17 -30.99
N ASN A 97 -3.73 15.32 -30.73
CA ASN A 97 -4.64 16.10 -31.58
C ASN A 97 -4.57 17.62 -31.31
N GLY A 98 -3.65 18.08 -30.46
CA GLY A 98 -3.44 19.50 -30.16
C GLY A 98 -4.31 20.07 -29.03
N ASP A 99 -4.93 19.21 -28.22
CA ASP A 99 -5.74 19.65 -27.09
C ASP A 99 -4.86 20.11 -25.90
N GLU A 100 -4.65 21.42 -25.79
CA GLU A 100 -3.95 22.02 -24.64
C GLU A 100 -4.67 21.81 -23.31
N PHE A 101 -6.00 21.64 -23.32
CA PHE A 101 -6.78 21.42 -22.12
C PHE A 101 -6.42 20.06 -21.50
N ALA A 102 -6.32 19.01 -22.32
CA ALA A 102 -5.90 17.68 -21.89
C ALA A 102 -4.51 17.71 -21.20
N THR A 103 -3.55 18.45 -21.79
CA THR A 103 -2.21 18.61 -21.20
C THR A 103 -2.25 19.31 -19.84
N LYS A 104 -3.04 20.39 -19.71
CA LYS A 104 -3.16 21.15 -18.45
C LYS A 104 -3.89 20.34 -17.37
N LEU A 105 -4.88 19.55 -17.77
CA LEU A 105 -5.65 18.68 -16.88
C LEU A 105 -4.79 17.55 -16.32
N GLU A 106 -4.06 16.83 -17.17
CA GLU A 106 -3.20 15.72 -16.75
C GLU A 106 -2.18 16.16 -15.68
N LYS A 107 -1.54 17.31 -15.88
CA LYS A 107 -0.56 17.88 -14.94
C LYS A 107 -1.13 18.24 -13.57
N LYS A 108 -2.44 18.45 -13.47
CA LYS A 108 -3.13 18.87 -12.24
C LYS A 108 -4.02 17.78 -11.65
N LEU A 109 -4.11 16.63 -12.33
CA LEU A 109 -5.00 15.54 -11.97
C LEU A 109 -4.62 14.96 -10.62
N ARG A 110 -5.61 14.79 -9.75
CA ARG A 110 -5.48 14.10 -8.47
C ARG A 110 -6.41 12.91 -8.44
N ILE A 111 -6.07 11.90 -7.64
CA ILE A 111 -6.94 10.74 -7.41
C ILE A 111 -7.38 10.70 -5.95
N ILE A 112 -8.66 10.42 -5.71
CA ILE A 112 -9.19 10.06 -4.41
C ILE A 112 -9.54 8.57 -4.43
N VAL A 113 -9.10 7.82 -3.41
CA VAL A 113 -9.52 6.44 -3.18
C VAL A 113 -10.21 6.31 -1.84
N ALA A 114 -11.44 5.78 -1.82
CA ALA A 114 -12.18 5.52 -0.60
C ALA A 114 -12.29 4.02 -0.32
N GLY A 115 -11.66 3.58 0.76
CA GLY A 115 -11.54 2.16 1.10
C GLY A 115 -10.68 1.90 2.34
N GLY A 116 -10.25 0.65 2.50
CA GLY A 116 -9.19 0.31 3.47
C GLY A 116 -7.80 0.38 2.86
N ASP A 117 -6.77 0.10 3.66
CA ASP A 117 -5.36 0.11 3.22
C ASP A 117 -5.14 -0.77 1.97
N GLY A 118 -5.74 -1.96 1.88
CA GLY A 118 -5.65 -2.82 0.68
C GLY A 118 -6.31 -2.23 -0.58
N THR A 119 -7.41 -1.49 -0.45
CA THR A 119 -8.03 -0.78 -1.59
C THR A 119 -7.13 0.35 -2.09
N ALA A 120 -6.48 1.08 -1.18
CA ALA A 120 -5.48 2.08 -1.56
C ALA A 120 -4.24 1.44 -2.20
N GLY A 121 -3.74 0.34 -1.61
CA GLY A 121 -2.61 -0.43 -2.14
C GLY A 121 -2.85 -0.97 -3.55
N TRP A 122 -4.06 -1.44 -3.85
CA TRP A 122 -4.41 -1.86 -5.21
C TRP A 122 -4.25 -0.72 -6.22
N LEU A 123 -4.78 0.46 -5.92
CA LEU A 123 -4.67 1.63 -6.79
C LEU A 123 -3.21 2.10 -6.92
N LEU A 124 -2.45 2.13 -5.83
CA LEU A 124 -1.02 2.49 -5.83
C LEU A 124 -0.21 1.53 -6.72
N GLY A 125 -0.50 0.23 -6.64
CA GLY A 125 0.10 -0.78 -7.50
C GLY A 125 -0.22 -0.59 -8.97
N VAL A 126 -1.48 -0.29 -9.31
CA VAL A 126 -1.87 0.02 -10.70
C VAL A 126 -1.14 1.25 -11.21
N VAL A 127 -1.14 2.36 -10.47
CA VAL A 127 -0.44 3.59 -10.89
C VAL A 127 1.05 3.35 -11.11
N SER A 128 1.68 2.53 -10.25
CA SER A 128 3.08 2.17 -10.38
C SER A 128 3.35 1.29 -11.61
N ASP A 129 2.48 0.32 -11.89
CA ASP A 129 2.61 -0.62 -13.02
C ASP A 129 2.32 0.03 -14.39
N LEU A 130 1.50 1.10 -14.42
CA LEU A 130 1.16 1.83 -15.64
C LEU A 130 2.29 2.71 -16.19
N LYS A 131 3.36 2.97 -15.41
CA LYS A 131 4.54 3.74 -15.83
C LYS A 131 4.19 5.06 -16.54
N LEU A 132 3.20 5.76 -16.01
CA LEU A 132 2.76 7.07 -16.51
C LEU A 132 3.91 8.07 -16.41
N SER A 133 4.04 8.97 -17.39
CA SER A 133 5.08 10.01 -17.37
C SER A 133 4.87 11.00 -16.22
N ASN A 134 3.61 11.32 -15.91
CA ASN A 134 3.21 12.16 -14.79
C ASN A 134 2.13 11.43 -13.96
N PRO A 135 2.51 10.51 -13.05
CA PRO A 135 1.55 9.80 -12.24
C PRO A 135 0.83 10.77 -11.27
N PRO A 136 -0.51 10.77 -11.20
CA PRO A 136 -1.25 11.69 -10.34
C PRO A 136 -1.12 11.29 -8.86
N PRO A 137 -1.04 12.26 -7.92
CA PRO A 137 -0.96 11.96 -6.50
C PRO A 137 -2.30 11.46 -5.95
N ILE A 138 -2.23 10.52 -5.00
CA ILE A 138 -3.40 9.83 -4.44
C ILE A 138 -3.71 10.30 -3.01
N ALA A 139 -4.96 10.70 -2.75
CA ALA A 139 -5.53 10.89 -1.42
C ALA A 139 -6.39 9.69 -1.01
N THR A 140 -6.35 9.33 0.27
CA THR A 140 -7.05 8.14 0.80
C THR A 140 -8.14 8.54 1.78
N VAL A 141 -9.39 8.15 1.53
CA VAL A 141 -10.51 8.29 2.47
C VAL A 141 -10.57 7.04 3.38
N PRO A 142 -10.42 7.18 4.71
CA PRO A 142 -10.32 6.07 5.65
C PRO A 142 -11.66 5.34 5.90
N LEU A 143 -11.97 4.31 5.12
CA LEU A 143 -13.15 3.44 5.31
C LEU A 143 -12.82 2.07 5.93
N GLY A 144 -11.54 1.75 6.14
CA GLY A 144 -11.10 0.50 6.76
C GLY A 144 -11.13 0.52 8.30
N THR A 145 -10.69 -0.58 8.92
CA THR A 145 -10.53 -0.66 10.38
C THR A 145 -9.15 -0.18 10.84
N GLY A 146 -8.10 -0.48 10.06
CA GLY A 146 -6.69 -0.18 10.38
C GLY A 146 -6.22 1.21 9.94
N ASN A 147 -6.54 1.60 8.70
CA ASN A 147 -6.36 2.94 8.12
C ASN A 147 -4.98 3.57 8.42
N ASN A 148 -3.90 2.85 8.14
CA ASN A 148 -2.55 3.35 8.43
C ASN A 148 -2.06 4.34 7.38
N LEU A 149 -2.34 4.09 6.09
CA LEU A 149 -2.02 5.03 5.00
C LEU A 149 -2.69 6.39 5.21
N PRO A 150 -4.03 6.50 5.29
CA PRO A 150 -4.69 7.78 5.54
C PRO A 150 -4.21 8.44 6.83
N PHE A 151 -3.94 7.67 7.89
CA PHE A 151 -3.46 8.24 9.14
C PHE A 151 -2.02 8.79 9.02
N ALA A 152 -1.12 8.11 8.32
CA ALA A 152 0.26 8.56 8.12
C ALA A 152 0.31 9.87 7.32
N PHE A 153 -0.53 9.99 6.29
CA PHE A 153 -0.60 11.16 5.41
C PHE A 153 -1.58 12.26 5.90
N GLY A 154 -2.17 12.08 7.09
CA GLY A 154 -2.94 13.12 7.79
C GLY A 154 -4.42 13.23 7.44
N TRP A 155 -4.96 12.26 6.69
CA TRP A 155 -6.39 12.12 6.38
C TRP A 155 -7.23 11.57 7.55
N GLY A 156 -6.59 11.24 8.67
CA GLY A 156 -7.23 10.75 9.88
C GLY A 156 -7.49 9.24 9.90
N LYS A 157 -7.98 8.74 11.04
CA LYS A 157 -8.24 7.29 11.26
C LYS A 157 -9.66 6.85 10.88
N LYS A 158 -10.56 7.80 10.71
CA LYS A 158 -12.00 7.58 10.52
C LYS A 158 -12.52 8.47 9.41
N ASN A 159 -13.52 7.98 8.70
CA ASN A 159 -14.21 8.74 7.66
C ASN A 159 -14.71 10.09 8.20
N PRO A 160 -14.45 11.23 7.53
CA PRO A 160 -14.93 12.55 7.95
C PRO A 160 -16.46 12.72 7.86
N GLY A 161 -17.16 11.82 7.16
CA GLY A 161 -18.61 11.84 6.97
C GLY A 161 -18.97 11.40 5.56
N THR A 162 -20.25 11.15 5.29
CA THR A 162 -20.75 10.74 3.97
C THR A 162 -21.70 11.75 3.35
N ASP A 163 -22.09 12.77 4.11
CA ASP A 163 -22.96 13.85 3.64
C ASP A 163 -22.21 14.84 2.74
N ARG A 164 -22.98 15.68 2.04
CA ARG A 164 -22.47 16.65 1.08
C ARG A 164 -21.42 17.58 1.68
N ASN A 165 -21.61 18.08 2.91
CA ASN A 165 -20.69 19.04 3.50
C ASN A 165 -19.36 18.38 3.87
N SER A 166 -19.39 17.15 4.37
CA SER A 166 -18.18 16.38 4.61
C SER A 166 -17.40 16.08 3.32
N VAL A 167 -18.08 15.76 2.22
CA VAL A 167 -17.42 15.56 0.92
C VAL A 167 -16.81 16.86 0.38
N LEU A 168 -17.53 17.98 0.44
CA LEU A 168 -16.99 19.29 0.03
C LEU A 168 -15.78 19.71 0.87
N SER A 169 -15.83 19.48 2.19
CA SER A 169 -14.71 19.72 3.10
C SER A 169 -13.50 18.84 2.75
N PHE A 170 -13.72 17.57 2.42
CA PHE A 170 -12.65 16.68 1.98
C PHE A 170 -12.04 17.12 0.65
N LEU A 171 -12.86 17.56 -0.32
CA LEU A 171 -12.37 18.12 -1.58
C LEU A 171 -11.51 19.38 -1.36
N ASP A 172 -11.87 20.27 -0.43
CA ASP A 172 -11.02 21.44 -0.12
C ASP A 172 -9.69 21.01 0.53
N GLN A 173 -9.70 20.00 1.40
CA GLN A 173 -8.47 19.43 1.94
C GLN A 173 -7.60 18.80 0.85
N VAL A 174 -8.20 18.05 -0.08
CA VAL A 174 -7.53 17.48 -1.26
C VAL A 174 -6.92 18.57 -2.11
N ARG A 175 -7.60 19.69 -2.34
CA ARG A 175 -7.07 20.84 -3.10
C ARG A 175 -5.85 21.47 -2.44
N ARG A 176 -5.85 21.59 -1.11
CA ARG A 176 -4.77 22.22 -0.32
C ARG A 176 -3.61 21.27 0.00
N ALA A 177 -3.81 19.97 -0.13
CA ALA A 177 -2.80 18.97 0.19
C ALA A 177 -1.55 19.12 -0.67
N LYS A 178 -0.39 18.81 -0.07
CA LYS A 178 0.91 18.78 -0.73
C LYS A 178 1.17 17.39 -1.31
N GLU A 179 1.96 17.34 -2.39
CA GLU A 179 2.48 16.09 -2.91
C GLU A 179 3.63 15.60 -2.02
N MET A 180 3.68 14.30 -1.76
CA MET A 180 4.75 13.62 -1.04
C MET A 180 5.03 12.29 -1.73
N MET A 181 6.30 11.99 -1.98
CA MET A 181 6.69 10.68 -2.49
C MET A 181 6.55 9.63 -1.39
N ILE A 182 6.22 8.40 -1.77
CA ILE A 182 6.32 7.23 -0.92
C ILE A 182 7.00 6.09 -1.67
N ASP A 183 7.90 5.40 -1.00
CA ASP A 183 8.56 4.19 -1.49
C ASP A 183 7.55 3.08 -1.73
N SER A 184 7.72 2.41 -2.86
CA SER A 184 6.90 1.28 -3.28
C SER A 184 7.73 0.02 -3.12
N TRP A 185 7.24 -0.93 -2.32
CA TRP A 185 8.02 -2.10 -1.94
C TRP A 185 7.51 -3.35 -2.64
N HIS A 186 8.41 -4.01 -3.35
CA HIS A 186 8.15 -5.24 -4.07
C HIS A 186 8.50 -6.43 -3.19
N ILE A 187 7.62 -7.42 -3.17
CA ILE A 187 7.86 -8.70 -2.53
C ILE A 187 7.84 -9.81 -3.57
N LEU A 188 8.85 -10.69 -3.51
CA LEU A 188 8.92 -11.92 -4.26
C LEU A 188 8.98 -13.10 -3.30
N MET A 189 8.10 -14.07 -3.49
CA MET A 189 8.10 -15.32 -2.76
C MET A 189 8.30 -16.49 -3.73
N ARG A 190 9.35 -17.27 -3.52
CA ARG A 190 9.65 -18.47 -4.31
C ARG A 190 9.47 -19.71 -3.44
N MET A 191 8.72 -20.69 -3.92
CA MET A 191 8.49 -21.96 -3.22
C MET A 191 8.23 -23.10 -4.21
N ARG A 192 8.59 -24.34 -3.84
CA ARG A 192 8.35 -25.52 -4.68
C ARG A 192 6.86 -25.87 -4.76
N VAL A 193 6.41 -26.35 -5.92
CA VAL A 193 5.10 -26.96 -6.09
C VAL A 193 5.03 -28.24 -5.22
N PRO A 194 4.05 -28.38 -4.30
CA PRO A 194 3.90 -29.57 -3.47
C PRO A 194 3.74 -30.85 -4.33
N LYS A 195 4.47 -31.93 -3.99
CA LYS A 195 4.52 -33.18 -4.78
C LYS A 195 3.33 -34.13 -4.56
N GLU A 196 2.57 -33.98 -3.48
CA GLU A 196 1.41 -34.81 -3.16
C GLU A 196 0.22 -33.94 -2.73
N GLY A 197 -0.95 -34.22 -3.29
CA GLY A 197 -2.17 -33.43 -3.16
C GLY A 197 -2.68 -33.02 -4.54
N THR A 198 -3.94 -33.36 -4.84
CA THR A 198 -4.63 -32.84 -6.02
C THR A 198 -4.49 -31.32 -6.03
N CYS A 199 -4.03 -30.73 -7.13
CA CYS A 199 -4.27 -29.32 -7.43
C CYS A 199 -5.76 -29.07 -7.74
N GLU A 200 -6.63 -29.48 -6.83
CA GLU A 200 -7.80 -28.68 -6.48
C GLU A 200 -7.48 -28.11 -5.10
N PRO A 201 -7.56 -26.80 -4.91
CA PRO A 201 -6.93 -26.14 -3.79
C PRO A 201 -7.52 -26.66 -2.47
N LEU A 202 -6.75 -27.50 -1.77
CA LEU A 202 -7.00 -27.93 -0.39
C LEU A 202 -6.94 -26.68 0.50
N ALA A 203 -8.08 -25.97 0.56
CA ALA A 203 -8.23 -24.58 1.00
C ALA A 203 -7.06 -23.71 0.50
N PRO A 204 -7.17 -23.11 -0.71
CA PRO A 204 -6.03 -22.46 -1.35
C PRO A 204 -5.40 -21.51 -0.36
N LEU A 205 -4.07 -21.39 -0.37
CA LEU A 205 -3.43 -20.18 0.11
C LEU A 205 -4.28 -19.00 -0.37
N GLU A 206 -5.09 -18.41 0.51
CA GLU A 206 -5.74 -17.13 0.21
C GLU A 206 -4.61 -16.12 0.32
N LEU A 207 -3.75 -16.12 -0.71
CA LEU A 207 -2.74 -15.11 -0.85
C LEU A 207 -3.45 -13.77 -0.87
N PRO A 208 -2.84 -12.73 -0.28
CA PRO A 208 -3.27 -11.36 -0.47
C PRO A 208 -3.60 -11.07 -1.92
N HIS A 209 -4.62 -10.25 -2.17
CA HIS A 209 -4.96 -9.82 -3.52
C HIS A 209 -3.80 -9.10 -4.20
N SER A 210 -2.89 -8.52 -3.41
CA SER A 210 -1.66 -7.90 -3.88
C SER A 210 -0.59 -8.89 -4.34
N LEU A 211 -0.72 -10.20 -4.04
CA LEU A 211 0.23 -11.25 -4.43
C LEU A 211 -0.31 -12.08 -5.59
N HIS A 212 0.40 -12.05 -6.72
CA HIS A 212 0.03 -12.74 -7.95
C HIS A 212 1.05 -13.82 -8.29
N ALA A 213 0.58 -14.98 -8.75
CA ALA A 213 1.46 -16.00 -9.32
C ALA A 213 2.12 -15.47 -10.60
N PHE A 214 3.43 -15.72 -10.73
CA PHE A 214 4.26 -15.28 -11.83
C PHE A 214 4.95 -16.48 -12.47
N HIS A 215 4.39 -16.95 -13.58
CA HIS A 215 4.83 -18.17 -14.26
C HIS A 215 6.00 -17.98 -15.24
N ARG A 216 6.63 -16.80 -15.29
CA ARG A 216 7.73 -16.49 -16.24
C ARG A 216 8.98 -15.97 -15.52
N VAL A 217 9.54 -16.77 -14.63
CA VAL A 217 10.89 -16.51 -14.10
C VAL A 217 11.89 -16.61 -15.28
N SER A 218 12.79 -15.64 -15.41
CA SER A 218 13.80 -15.66 -16.48
C SER A 218 14.67 -16.90 -16.37
N SER A 219 14.96 -17.60 -17.47
CA SER A 219 15.88 -18.76 -17.46
C SER A 219 17.31 -18.42 -17.04
N THR A 220 17.63 -17.13 -16.91
CA THR A 220 18.93 -16.58 -16.50
C THR A 220 19.00 -16.18 -15.02
N ASP A 221 17.91 -16.31 -14.25
CA ASP A 221 17.95 -16.07 -12.80
C ASP A 221 18.55 -17.31 -12.11
N ASP A 222 19.62 -17.13 -11.33
CA ASP A 222 20.28 -18.18 -10.55
C ASP A 222 19.31 -18.90 -9.59
N LEU A 223 18.19 -18.25 -9.25
CA LEU A 223 17.14 -18.78 -8.38
C LEU A 223 15.96 -19.39 -9.16
N ASN A 224 15.98 -19.38 -10.50
CA ASN A 224 14.98 -20.06 -11.32
C ASN A 224 15.21 -21.57 -11.30
N MET A 225 14.61 -22.24 -10.32
CA MET A 225 14.72 -23.68 -10.17
C MET A 225 13.47 -24.36 -10.75
N GLU A 226 13.70 -25.35 -11.62
CA GLU A 226 12.61 -26.16 -12.20
C GLU A 226 11.73 -26.76 -11.09
N GLY A 227 10.42 -26.53 -11.17
CA GLY A 227 9.44 -26.98 -10.17
C GLY A 227 9.13 -25.99 -9.03
N TYR A 228 9.58 -24.73 -9.12
CA TYR A 228 9.23 -23.66 -8.18
C TYR A 228 8.22 -22.67 -8.78
N ASP A 229 7.23 -22.30 -8.00
CA ASP A 229 6.34 -21.16 -8.27
C ASP A 229 6.91 -19.89 -7.66
N THR A 230 6.80 -18.79 -8.40
CA THR A 230 7.13 -17.44 -7.93
C THR A 230 5.86 -16.64 -7.78
N PHE A 231 5.69 -15.99 -6.64
CA PHE A 231 4.62 -15.04 -6.37
C PHE A 231 5.23 -13.66 -6.20
N ARG A 232 4.55 -12.64 -6.73
CA ARG A 232 5.02 -11.26 -6.65
C ARG A 232 3.91 -10.31 -6.22
N GLY A 233 4.28 -9.20 -5.58
CA GLY A 233 3.31 -8.18 -5.19
C GLY A 233 3.93 -6.89 -4.69
N GLY A 234 3.08 -5.89 -4.52
CA GLY A 234 3.45 -4.58 -4.00
C GLY A 234 2.85 -4.28 -2.64
N PHE A 235 3.55 -3.48 -1.84
CA PHE A 235 3.04 -2.97 -0.58
C PHE A 235 3.59 -1.57 -0.24
N TRP A 236 2.81 -0.80 0.52
CA TRP A 236 3.11 0.59 0.89
C TRP A 236 3.00 0.87 2.39
N ASN A 237 2.54 -0.09 3.20
CA ASN A 237 2.40 0.09 4.64
C ASN A 237 3.44 -0.75 5.41
N TYR A 238 3.31 -2.07 5.39
CA TYR A 238 4.28 -2.97 6.01
C TYR A 238 4.11 -4.42 5.56
N PHE A 239 5.19 -5.17 5.71
CA PHE A 239 5.19 -6.63 5.77
C PHE A 239 5.38 -7.09 7.22
N SER A 240 4.64 -8.09 7.69
CA SER A 240 4.89 -8.72 8.99
C SER A 240 4.82 -10.24 8.92
N MET A 241 5.55 -10.90 9.83
CA MET A 241 5.48 -12.35 10.03
C MET A 241 5.61 -12.75 11.49
N GLY A 242 5.10 -13.95 11.80
CA GLY A 242 5.09 -14.53 13.14
C GLY A 242 3.86 -14.16 13.94
N MET A 243 4.04 -13.83 15.22
CA MET A 243 2.94 -13.57 16.17
C MET A 243 1.90 -12.56 15.66
N ASP A 244 2.33 -11.38 15.17
CA ASP A 244 1.39 -10.33 14.72
C ASP A 244 0.50 -10.83 13.57
N ALA A 245 1.12 -11.44 12.57
CA ALA A 245 0.41 -12.01 11.42
C ALA A 245 -0.53 -13.15 11.83
N GLN A 246 -0.18 -13.97 12.83
CA GLN A 246 -1.04 -15.03 13.33
C GLN A 246 -2.33 -14.49 13.97
N VAL A 247 -2.22 -13.43 14.78
CA VAL A 247 -3.40 -12.77 15.36
C VAL A 247 -4.26 -12.17 14.25
N SER A 248 -3.63 -11.50 13.29
CA SER A 248 -4.34 -10.93 12.15
C SER A 248 -5.05 -11.98 11.31
N TYR A 249 -4.43 -13.14 11.08
CA TYR A 249 -5.03 -14.26 10.35
C TYR A 249 -6.29 -14.78 11.04
N ALA A 250 -6.25 -14.96 12.36
CA ALA A 250 -7.42 -15.39 13.13
C ALA A 250 -8.55 -14.35 13.08
N PHE A 251 -8.21 -13.06 13.21
CA PHE A 251 -9.18 -11.98 13.10
C PHE A 251 -9.83 -11.92 11.71
N HIS A 252 -9.03 -12.07 10.66
CA HIS A 252 -9.50 -12.10 9.27
C HIS A 252 -10.41 -13.29 9.00
N SER A 253 -10.04 -14.47 9.49
CA SER A 253 -10.84 -15.69 9.37
C SER A 253 -12.20 -15.54 10.05
N GLU A 254 -12.22 -15.03 11.29
CA GLU A 254 -13.47 -14.76 12.03
C GLU A 254 -14.34 -13.73 11.29
N ARG A 255 -13.71 -12.70 10.70
CA ARG A 255 -14.43 -11.68 9.91
C ARG A 255 -15.02 -12.24 8.62
N LYS A 256 -14.35 -13.19 7.97
CA LYS A 256 -14.89 -13.89 6.80
C LYS A 256 -16.06 -14.80 7.14
N LEU A 257 -15.98 -15.50 8.27
CA LEU A 257 -17.04 -16.40 8.74
C LEU A 257 -18.27 -15.66 9.28
N HIS A 258 -18.06 -14.49 9.90
CA HIS A 258 -19.11 -13.74 10.60
C HIS A 258 -19.12 -12.24 10.26
N PRO A 259 -19.24 -11.86 8.97
CA PRO A 259 -19.12 -10.47 8.52
C PRO A 259 -20.11 -9.51 9.21
N GLU A 260 -21.26 -10.01 9.65
CA GLU A 260 -22.29 -9.26 10.39
C GLU A 260 -21.79 -8.68 11.72
N LYS A 261 -20.81 -9.34 12.37
CA LYS A 261 -20.22 -8.89 13.64
C LYS A 261 -19.21 -7.76 13.46
N PHE A 262 -18.70 -7.53 12.23
CA PHE A 262 -17.56 -6.65 11.98
C PHE A 262 -17.90 -5.32 11.31
N LYS A 263 -19.13 -4.84 11.49
CA LYS A 263 -19.63 -3.59 10.90
C LYS A 263 -19.12 -2.33 11.62
N ASN A 264 -18.59 -2.45 12.83
CA ASN A 264 -18.17 -1.31 13.65
C ASN A 264 -16.67 -1.40 13.99
N GLN A 265 -15.91 -0.34 13.70
CA GLN A 265 -14.48 -0.28 13.93
C GLN A 265 -14.07 -0.54 15.40
N LEU A 266 -14.84 -0.06 16.39
CA LEU A 266 -14.53 -0.28 17.81
C LEU A 266 -14.73 -1.74 18.21
N ILE A 267 -15.80 -2.37 17.71
CA ILE A 267 -16.05 -3.80 17.93
C ILE A 267 -14.91 -4.60 17.30
N ASN A 268 -14.50 -4.25 16.09
CA ASN A 268 -13.38 -4.90 15.40
C ASN A 268 -12.07 -4.82 16.21
N GLN A 269 -11.74 -3.63 16.73
CA GLN A 269 -10.56 -3.44 17.57
C GLN A 269 -10.63 -4.25 18.87
N SER A 270 -11.81 -4.33 19.51
CA SER A 270 -12.02 -5.15 20.71
C SER A 270 -11.86 -6.65 20.43
N THR A 271 -12.44 -7.14 19.33
CA THR A 271 -12.31 -8.54 18.91
C THR A 271 -10.86 -8.90 18.64
N TYR A 272 -10.09 -8.01 17.99
CA TYR A 272 -8.65 -8.20 17.78
C TYR A 272 -7.91 -8.37 19.12
N ALA A 273 -8.16 -7.50 20.10
CA ALA A 273 -7.55 -7.59 21.42
C ALA A 273 -7.91 -8.89 22.16
N LYS A 274 -9.16 -9.37 22.02
CA LYS A 274 -9.59 -10.66 22.59
C LYS A 274 -8.83 -11.84 22.00
N LEU A 275 -8.62 -11.84 20.68
CA LEU A 275 -7.88 -12.90 19.99
C LEU A 275 -6.40 -12.95 20.43
N VAL A 276 -5.77 -11.78 20.64
CA VAL A 276 -4.40 -11.72 21.21
C VAL A 276 -4.35 -12.46 22.55
N GLY A 277 -5.34 -12.23 23.42
CA GLY A 277 -5.45 -12.89 24.72
C GLY A 277 -5.70 -14.39 24.61
N GLN A 278 -6.65 -14.81 23.78
CA GLN A 278 -7.01 -16.22 23.59
C GLN A 278 -5.87 -17.06 23.00
N GLN A 279 -5.04 -16.46 22.13
CA GLN A 279 -3.85 -17.13 21.60
C GLN A 279 -2.67 -17.21 22.60
N GLY A 280 -2.85 -16.72 23.83
CA GLY A 280 -1.86 -16.83 24.91
C GLY A 280 -0.63 -15.95 24.71
N TRP A 281 -0.68 -14.92 23.86
CA TRP A 281 0.48 -14.06 23.58
C TRP A 281 0.87 -13.13 24.73
N PHE A 282 0.01 -12.97 25.75
CA PHE A 282 0.37 -12.34 27.03
C PHE A 282 1.12 -13.29 27.97
N PHE A 283 1.03 -14.60 27.76
CA PHE A 283 1.73 -15.63 28.55
C PHE A 283 2.65 -16.44 27.65
N ALA A 284 3.29 -15.76 26.71
CA ALA A 284 3.92 -16.40 25.57
C ALA A 284 5.05 -17.35 25.98
N SER A 285 5.78 -17.07 27.06
CA SER A 285 6.82 -17.93 27.62
C SER A 285 6.28 -19.22 28.24
N LEU A 286 5.01 -19.25 28.65
CA LEU A 286 4.36 -20.40 29.28
C LEU A 286 3.57 -21.23 28.26
N VAL A 287 2.96 -20.57 27.27
CA VAL A 287 2.03 -21.19 26.32
C VAL A 287 2.72 -21.66 25.03
N HIS A 288 3.77 -20.96 24.60
CA HIS A 288 4.45 -21.26 23.34
C HIS A 288 5.87 -21.78 23.59
N PRO A 289 6.30 -22.85 22.90
CA PRO A 289 7.66 -23.40 23.02
C PRO A 289 8.74 -22.34 22.80
N SER A 290 9.84 -22.42 23.54
CA SER A 290 10.99 -21.52 23.37
C SER A 290 11.64 -21.65 21.99
N SER A 291 11.48 -22.80 21.33
CA SER A 291 11.90 -23.04 19.95
C SER A 291 11.07 -22.28 18.91
N ARG A 292 9.87 -21.83 19.27
CA ARG A 292 8.99 -21.07 18.37
C ARG A 292 9.42 -19.60 18.31
N ASN A 293 10.57 -19.36 17.67
CA ASN A 293 11.16 -18.03 17.49
C ASN A 293 11.71 -17.81 16.08
N MET A 294 11.94 -16.53 15.74
CA MET A 294 12.29 -16.15 14.37
C MET A 294 13.71 -16.54 13.97
N ALA A 295 14.63 -16.61 14.93
CA ALA A 295 16.04 -16.96 14.69
C ALA A 295 16.22 -18.44 14.30
N GLN A 296 15.31 -19.31 14.77
CA GLN A 296 15.26 -20.72 14.38
C GLN A 296 14.46 -20.94 13.09
N LEU A 297 13.46 -20.09 12.83
CA LEU A 297 12.56 -20.24 11.68
C LEU A 297 13.20 -19.87 10.35
N CYS A 298 13.99 -18.80 10.30
CA CYS A 298 14.58 -18.29 9.07
C CYS A 298 15.95 -17.66 9.31
N LYS A 299 16.79 -17.70 8.27
CA LYS A 299 17.96 -16.84 8.15
C LYS A 299 17.52 -15.54 7.47
N VAL A 300 17.89 -14.40 8.05
CA VAL A 300 17.53 -13.08 7.52
C VAL A 300 18.79 -12.41 7.00
N LYS A 301 18.75 -11.93 5.75
CA LYS A 301 19.79 -11.10 5.16
C LYS A 301 19.22 -9.74 4.84
N VAL A 302 20.04 -8.70 4.96
CA VAL A 302 19.68 -7.32 4.65
C VAL A 302 20.76 -6.69 3.79
N MET A 303 20.36 -5.73 2.98
CA MET A 303 21.24 -4.95 2.12
C MET A 303 20.85 -3.46 2.24
N LYS A 304 21.84 -2.58 2.36
CA LYS A 304 21.65 -1.12 2.26
C LYS A 304 21.61 -0.71 0.78
N LYS A 305 21.19 0.53 0.47
CA LYS A 305 21.08 1.03 -0.92
C LYS A 305 22.35 0.78 -1.76
N HIS A 306 23.53 1.02 -1.18
CA HIS A 306 24.82 0.69 -1.78
C HIS A 306 25.60 -0.24 -0.84
N GLY A 307 25.57 -1.54 -1.10
CA GLY A 307 26.34 -2.50 -0.32
C GLY A 307 26.03 -3.96 -0.63
N GLU A 308 26.72 -4.84 0.09
CA GLU A 308 26.58 -6.28 -0.03
C GLU A 308 25.51 -6.84 0.91
N TRP A 309 24.99 -8.02 0.60
CA TRP A 309 24.13 -8.78 1.49
C TRP A 309 24.85 -9.10 2.81
N GLN A 310 24.21 -8.78 3.93
CA GLN A 310 24.73 -9.04 5.27
C GLN A 310 23.74 -9.88 6.08
N ASP A 311 24.26 -10.84 6.83
CA ASP A 311 23.45 -11.65 7.74
C ASP A 311 22.96 -10.82 8.92
N LEU A 312 21.63 -10.68 9.06
CA LEU A 312 20.99 -10.00 10.17
C LEU A 312 20.81 -10.96 11.36
N GLN A 313 21.47 -10.66 12.47
CA GLN A 313 21.36 -11.45 13.69
C GLN A 313 20.05 -11.18 14.43
N ILE A 314 19.13 -12.14 14.38
CA ILE A 314 17.84 -12.06 15.08
C ILE A 314 17.99 -12.61 16.51
N PRO A 315 17.65 -11.84 17.57
CA PRO A 315 17.66 -12.37 18.92
C PRO A 315 16.63 -13.50 19.09
N GLN A 316 16.99 -14.58 19.80
CA GLN A 316 16.12 -15.75 20.03
C GLN A 316 14.80 -15.42 20.77
N SER A 317 14.72 -14.25 21.42
CA SER A 317 13.49 -13.78 22.06
C SER A 317 12.46 -13.22 21.07
N ILE A 318 12.85 -12.95 19.82
CA ILE A 318 11.95 -12.37 18.81
C ILE A 318 11.05 -13.45 18.22
N ARG A 319 9.74 -13.17 18.25
CA ARG A 319 8.67 -14.05 17.75
C ARG A 319 7.85 -13.42 16.62
N SER A 320 8.10 -12.16 16.32
CA SER A 320 7.52 -11.46 15.17
C SER A 320 8.53 -10.48 14.60
N ILE A 321 8.60 -10.39 13.28
CA ILE A 321 9.35 -9.35 12.55
C ILE A 321 8.34 -8.54 11.75
N ILE A 322 8.51 -7.22 11.77
CA ILE A 322 7.72 -6.26 11.02
C ILE A 322 8.69 -5.37 10.25
N CYS A 323 8.50 -5.25 8.93
CA CYS A 323 9.24 -4.37 8.03
C CYS A 323 8.30 -3.24 7.64
N LEU A 324 8.59 -2.03 8.11
CA LEU A 324 7.70 -0.87 8.04
C LEU A 324 8.17 0.08 6.95
N ASN A 325 7.22 0.55 6.14
CA ASN A 325 7.42 1.67 5.21
C ASN A 325 6.85 2.98 5.78
N LEU A 326 5.88 2.88 6.69
CA LEU A 326 5.24 4.03 7.33
C LEU A 326 5.75 4.23 8.75
N PRO A 327 5.81 5.48 9.25
CA PRO A 327 6.19 5.77 10.64
C PRO A 327 5.11 5.36 11.66
N SER A 328 4.05 4.70 11.20
CA SER A 328 2.91 4.31 12.01
C SER A 328 2.41 2.91 11.68
N PHE A 329 2.04 2.16 12.71
CA PHE A 329 1.60 0.77 12.65
C PHE A 329 0.34 0.58 13.51
N SER A 330 -0.51 -0.37 13.12
CA SER A 330 -1.71 -0.81 13.88
C SER A 330 -2.53 0.34 14.49
N GLY A 331 -3.02 1.23 13.63
CA GLY A 331 -3.88 2.33 14.08
C GLY A 331 -3.09 3.47 14.75
N GLY A 332 -1.83 3.65 14.35
CA GLY A 332 -1.06 4.86 14.63
C GLY A 332 0.05 4.74 15.68
N LEU A 333 0.39 3.54 16.14
CA LEU A 333 1.52 3.31 17.04
C LEU A 333 2.85 3.48 16.30
N ASN A 334 3.93 3.85 16.99
CA ASN A 334 5.25 3.98 16.38
C ASN A 334 6.20 2.88 16.89
N PRO A 335 6.26 1.73 16.21
CA PRO A 335 7.14 0.61 16.60
C PRO A 335 8.62 0.93 16.43
N TRP A 336 9.00 1.84 15.52
CA TRP A 336 10.39 2.25 15.35
C TRP A 336 10.85 3.20 16.46
N GLY A 337 9.99 4.12 16.88
CA GLY A 337 10.32 5.16 17.87
C GLY A 337 11.37 6.14 17.35
N THR A 338 12.24 6.61 18.25
CA THR A 338 13.39 7.45 17.92
C THR A 338 14.68 6.72 18.28
N PRO A 339 15.53 6.34 17.31
CA PRO A 339 16.84 5.78 17.59
C PRO A 339 17.68 6.70 18.48
N ASN A 340 18.48 6.12 19.36
CA ASN A 340 19.36 6.89 20.23
C ASN A 340 20.82 6.67 19.81
N ASN A 341 21.38 7.63 19.08
CA ASN A 341 22.75 7.55 18.54
C ASN A 341 23.85 7.36 19.59
N ARG A 342 23.56 7.60 20.89
CA ARG A 342 24.48 7.29 21.99
C ARG A 342 24.61 5.78 22.26
N LYS A 343 23.62 4.98 21.87
CA LYS A 343 23.66 3.52 21.99
C LYS A 343 24.37 2.96 20.76
N ARG A 344 25.42 2.17 20.97
CA ARG A 344 26.19 1.53 19.88
C ARG A 344 25.32 0.78 18.86
N ARG A 345 24.21 0.17 19.31
CA ARG A 345 23.28 -0.59 18.43
C ARG A 345 22.41 0.30 17.54
N ASP A 346 22.23 1.57 17.90
CA ASP A 346 21.36 2.50 17.19
C ASP A 346 22.18 3.54 16.40
N ARG A 347 23.52 3.46 16.43
CA ARG A 347 24.41 4.51 15.90
C ARG A 347 24.21 4.77 14.42
N ASP A 348 23.89 3.73 13.66
CA ASP A 348 23.74 3.77 12.21
C ASP A 348 22.26 3.76 11.78
N LEU A 349 21.34 3.94 12.73
CA LEU A 349 19.89 3.99 12.48
C LEU A 349 19.42 5.45 12.38
N THR A 350 18.54 5.71 11.42
CA THR A 350 17.97 7.04 11.15
C THR A 350 16.52 7.15 11.61
N ALA A 351 15.99 8.37 11.60
CA ALA A 351 14.56 8.56 11.71
C ALA A 351 13.84 7.91 10.51
N PRO A 352 12.57 7.47 10.67
CA PRO A 352 11.85 6.85 9.58
C PRO A 352 11.35 7.91 8.61
N PHE A 353 11.61 7.70 7.33
CA PHE A 353 11.09 8.50 6.22
C PHE A 353 10.28 7.61 5.29
N VAL A 354 9.37 8.20 4.53
CA VAL A 354 8.50 7.41 3.62
C VAL A 354 9.10 7.26 2.22
N ASP A 355 10.24 7.91 1.94
CA ASP A 355 10.83 8.09 0.61
C ASP A 355 12.37 8.08 0.62
N ASP A 356 13.00 7.43 1.62
CA ASP A 356 14.46 7.30 1.75
C ASP A 356 15.03 6.00 1.17
N GLY A 357 14.17 5.13 0.65
CA GLY A 357 14.52 3.83 0.11
C GLY A 357 14.87 2.80 1.18
N LEU A 358 14.43 2.97 2.43
CA LEU A 358 14.72 2.06 3.55
C LEU A 358 13.43 1.57 4.23
N LEU A 359 13.41 0.29 4.61
CA LEU A 359 12.41 -0.26 5.53
C LEU A 359 12.96 -0.30 6.95
N GLU A 360 12.15 0.11 7.92
CA GLU A 360 12.44 -0.13 9.33
C GLU A 360 12.09 -1.56 9.75
N ILE A 361 13.09 -2.33 10.17
CA ILE A 361 12.91 -3.72 10.60
C ILE A 361 12.85 -3.77 12.13
N VAL A 362 11.70 -4.17 12.65
CA VAL A 362 11.41 -4.22 14.10
C VAL A 362 10.97 -5.62 14.53
N GLY A 363 11.49 -6.06 15.68
CA GLY A 363 11.14 -7.33 16.31
C GLY A 363 10.26 -7.19 17.56
N PHE A 364 9.27 -8.07 17.70
CA PHE A 364 8.45 -8.22 18.90
C PHE A 364 8.66 -9.58 19.57
N LYS A 365 8.52 -9.60 20.90
CA LYS A 365 8.76 -10.79 21.74
C LYS A 365 7.46 -11.49 22.10
N ASP A 366 6.45 -10.70 22.42
CA ASP A 366 5.15 -11.10 22.94
C ASP A 366 4.17 -9.92 22.85
N ALA A 367 2.93 -10.14 23.30
CA ALA A 367 1.90 -9.10 23.31
C ALA A 367 2.22 -7.96 24.30
N TRP A 368 2.94 -8.21 25.39
CA TRP A 368 3.36 -7.16 26.33
C TRP A 368 4.29 -6.16 25.66
N HIS A 369 5.26 -6.65 24.89
CA HIS A 369 6.15 -5.81 24.10
C HIS A 369 5.39 -4.98 23.06
N GLY A 370 4.28 -5.49 22.53
CA GLY A 370 3.36 -4.71 21.69
C GLY A 370 2.65 -3.58 22.45
N LEU A 371 2.22 -3.82 23.70
CA LEU A 371 1.58 -2.78 24.53
C LEU A 371 2.54 -1.67 24.96
N VAL A 372 3.86 -1.93 25.00
CA VAL A 372 4.86 -0.91 25.29
C VAL A 372 4.74 0.27 24.33
N LEU A 373 4.28 0.07 23.09
CA LEU A 373 4.08 1.13 22.10
C LEU A 373 3.05 2.20 22.50
N LEU A 374 2.21 1.93 23.51
CA LEU A 374 1.30 2.93 24.08
C LEU A 374 2.03 3.96 24.95
N ALA A 375 3.24 3.65 25.42
CA ALA A 375 4.06 4.59 26.16
C ALA A 375 4.75 5.59 25.22
N PRO A 376 4.96 6.86 25.62
CA PRO A 376 5.52 7.90 24.75
C PRO A 376 6.90 7.59 24.13
N LYS A 377 7.69 6.74 24.78
CA LYS A 377 9.03 6.29 24.30
C LYS A 377 9.07 4.79 24.03
N GLY A 378 7.90 4.15 24.01
CA GLY A 378 7.77 2.74 23.72
C GLY A 378 8.11 2.46 22.27
N HIS A 379 8.90 1.43 22.04
CA HIS A 379 9.30 0.98 20.71
C HIS A 379 9.56 -0.52 20.74
N GLY A 380 9.50 -1.17 19.58
CA GLY A 380 9.90 -2.56 19.44
C GLY A 380 11.42 -2.72 19.46
N THR A 381 11.93 -3.94 19.30
CA THR A 381 13.38 -4.14 19.16
C THR A 381 13.81 -3.74 17.76
N ARG A 382 14.57 -2.64 17.60
CA ARG A 382 15.15 -2.25 16.31
C ARG A 382 16.16 -3.28 15.87
N LEU A 383 15.98 -3.83 14.67
CA LEU A 383 16.86 -4.86 14.11
C LEU A 383 17.78 -4.26 13.05
N ALA A 384 17.23 -3.53 12.08
CA ALA A 384 17.99 -2.86 11.03
C ALA A 384 17.11 -1.85 10.26
N GLN A 385 17.74 -1.04 9.42
CA GLN A 385 17.11 -0.38 8.27
C GLN A 385 17.76 -0.91 6.99
N ALA A 386 16.97 -1.21 5.97
CA ALA A 386 17.46 -1.89 4.77
C ALA A 386 16.67 -1.53 3.50
N ASN A 387 17.36 -1.50 2.36
CA ASN A 387 16.78 -1.34 1.02
C ASN A 387 16.36 -2.68 0.40
N ARG A 388 17.01 -3.78 0.79
CA ARG A 388 16.56 -5.14 0.46
C ARG A 388 16.62 -6.06 1.66
N ILE A 389 15.68 -6.99 1.73
CA ILE A 389 15.55 -7.97 2.82
C ILE A 389 15.30 -9.34 2.20
N ARG A 390 16.03 -10.37 2.63
CA ARG A 390 15.82 -11.76 2.19
C ARG A 390 15.61 -12.66 3.40
N PHE A 391 14.50 -13.38 3.40
CA PHE A 391 14.15 -14.41 4.37
C PHE A 391 14.34 -15.78 3.75
N GLU A 392 15.30 -16.54 4.26
CA GLU A 392 15.58 -17.92 3.86
C GLU A 392 15.04 -18.85 4.95
N PHE A 393 13.91 -19.51 4.71
CA PHE A 393 13.26 -20.36 5.70
C PHE A 393 13.99 -21.69 5.88
N ARG A 394 14.16 -22.13 7.13
CA ARG A 394 14.92 -23.34 7.46
C ARG A 394 14.02 -24.57 7.44
N LYS A 395 14.55 -25.67 6.89
CA LYS A 395 13.94 -27.01 6.95
C LYS A 395 13.64 -27.42 8.38
N GLY A 396 12.44 -27.95 8.61
CA GLY A 396 12.04 -28.52 9.91
C GLY A 396 11.91 -27.51 11.04
N GLY A 397 11.96 -26.20 10.76
CA GLY A 397 11.78 -25.15 11.78
C GLY A 397 10.32 -25.02 12.26
N ALA A 398 9.37 -25.21 11.34
CA ALA A 398 7.93 -25.34 11.60
C ALA A 398 7.23 -25.84 10.31
N GLU A 399 6.02 -26.39 10.41
CA GLU A 399 5.22 -26.75 9.23
C GLU A 399 4.73 -25.52 8.45
N SER A 400 4.46 -24.42 9.15
CA SER A 400 3.96 -23.18 8.56
C SER A 400 4.29 -21.97 9.43
N THR A 401 4.25 -20.79 8.82
CA THR A 401 4.27 -19.49 9.49
C THR A 401 3.08 -18.65 9.04
N TYR A 402 2.84 -17.55 9.74
CA TYR A 402 1.84 -16.57 9.34
C TYR A 402 2.57 -15.33 8.83
N MET A 403 2.07 -14.79 7.72
CA MET A 403 2.59 -13.59 7.09
C MET A 403 1.45 -12.63 6.81
N ARG A 404 1.79 -11.36 6.60
CA ARG A 404 0.84 -10.28 6.35
C ARG A 404 1.47 -9.17 5.52
N ILE A 405 0.70 -8.64 4.58
CA ILE A 405 1.06 -7.48 3.76
C ILE A 405 -0.11 -6.51 3.77
N ASP A 406 0.13 -5.24 4.10
CA ASP A 406 -0.85 -4.13 3.99
C ASP A 406 -2.24 -4.39 4.59
N GLY A 407 -2.29 -5.28 5.60
CA GLY A 407 -3.54 -5.66 6.27
C GLY A 407 -4.09 -7.03 5.92
N GLU A 408 -3.58 -7.69 4.89
CA GLU A 408 -4.03 -8.99 4.37
C GLU A 408 -3.12 -10.13 4.86
N PRO A 409 -3.59 -10.98 5.80
CA PRO A 409 -2.80 -12.06 6.36
C PRO A 409 -3.03 -13.39 5.64
N TRP A 410 -2.01 -14.25 5.59
CA TRP A 410 -2.12 -15.63 5.12
C TRP A 410 -1.27 -16.59 5.96
N LYS A 411 -1.58 -17.88 5.85
CA LYS A 411 -0.80 -18.96 6.43
C LYS A 411 0.13 -19.52 5.36
N GLN A 412 1.43 -19.35 5.54
CA GLN A 412 2.47 -19.77 4.60
C GLN A 412 3.04 -21.14 5.00
N PRO A 413 2.88 -22.19 4.17
CA PRO A 413 3.60 -23.44 4.34
C PRO A 413 5.11 -23.22 4.26
N LEU A 414 5.86 -23.94 5.09
CA LEU A 414 7.32 -23.89 5.13
C LEU A 414 7.93 -25.23 4.68
N PRO A 415 9.22 -25.26 4.32
CA PRO A 415 9.86 -26.47 3.82
C PRO A 415 9.86 -27.60 4.86
N VAL A 416 9.31 -28.75 4.48
CA VAL A 416 9.35 -30.00 5.25
C VAL A 416 10.56 -30.85 4.84
N ASP A 417 10.84 -30.92 3.53
CA ASP A 417 11.95 -31.68 2.94
C ASP A 417 13.13 -30.78 2.52
N ASP A 418 14.00 -31.22 1.60
CA ASP A 418 15.16 -30.45 1.09
C ASP A 418 14.78 -29.23 0.23
N ASP A 419 13.50 -28.84 0.26
CA ASP A 419 12.98 -27.69 -0.46
C ASP A 419 13.34 -26.38 0.24
N THR A 420 13.18 -25.28 -0.48
CA THR A 420 13.46 -23.93 0.02
C THR A 420 12.25 -23.04 -0.17
N VAL A 421 11.95 -22.20 0.82
CA VAL A 421 11.04 -21.06 0.68
C VAL A 421 11.88 -19.83 0.91
N VAL A 422 11.86 -18.92 -0.07
CA VAL A 422 12.58 -17.65 0.00
C VAL A 422 11.60 -16.52 -0.23
N VAL A 423 11.61 -15.54 0.67
CA VAL A 423 10.89 -14.28 0.52
C VAL A 423 11.91 -13.16 0.41
N GLU A 424 11.87 -12.39 -0.66
CA GLU A 424 12.71 -11.21 -0.86
C GLU A 424 11.84 -9.97 -0.99
N ILE A 425 12.26 -8.90 -0.33
CA ILE A 425 11.64 -7.59 -0.37
C ILE A 425 12.66 -6.59 -0.88
N SER A 426 12.29 -5.75 -1.83
CA SER A 426 13.15 -4.70 -2.39
C SER A 426 12.36 -3.43 -2.70
N ASN A 427 13.02 -2.28 -2.67
CA ASN A 427 12.44 -1.05 -3.20
C ASN A 427 12.22 -1.18 -4.72
N LEU A 428 11.08 -0.71 -5.22
CA LEU A 428 10.71 -0.67 -6.63
C LEU A 428 10.18 0.72 -7.00
N GLY A 429 10.98 1.75 -6.67
CA GLY A 429 10.67 3.13 -6.97
C GLY A 429 9.65 3.74 -6.02
N GLN A 430 9.00 4.80 -6.47
CA GLN A 430 8.16 5.65 -5.64
C GLN A 430 6.87 6.04 -6.35
N VAL A 431 5.83 6.31 -5.58
CA VAL A 431 4.55 6.83 -6.07
C VAL A 431 4.18 8.09 -5.30
N LYS A 432 3.37 8.96 -5.90
CA LYS A 432 2.94 10.21 -5.26
C LYS A 432 1.69 10.00 -4.42
N MET A 433 1.73 10.48 -3.18
CA MET A 433 0.59 10.61 -2.30
C MET A 433 0.30 12.08 -1.99
N LEU A 434 -0.96 12.37 -1.69
CA LEU A 434 -1.36 13.65 -1.14
C LEU A 434 -1.27 13.59 0.39
N ALA A 435 -0.63 14.59 0.98
CA ALA A 435 -0.44 14.73 2.42
C ALA A 435 -1.05 16.05 2.92
N THR A 436 -1.71 16.01 4.07
CA THR A 436 -2.11 17.24 4.77
C THR A 436 -0.90 17.88 5.45
N HIS A 437 -1.04 19.14 5.89
CA HIS A 437 0.06 19.86 6.54
C HIS A 437 0.47 19.28 7.90
N ASP A 438 -0.42 18.56 8.57
CA ASP A 438 -0.25 17.92 9.88
C ASP A 438 0.03 16.42 9.78
N CYS A 439 0.45 15.93 8.59
CA CYS A 439 0.78 14.53 8.38
C CYS A 439 1.91 14.05 9.30
N ARG A 440 1.90 12.76 9.62
CA ARG A 440 2.96 12.11 10.41
C ARG A 440 4.11 11.62 9.55
N ALA A 441 3.82 11.28 8.29
CA ALA A 441 4.80 10.97 7.28
C ALA A 441 5.77 12.14 7.11
N LYS A 442 7.05 11.80 6.98
CA LYS A 442 8.13 12.76 6.73
C LYS A 442 8.83 12.35 5.46
N SER A 443 9.05 13.31 4.59
CA SER A 443 9.89 13.14 3.42
C SER A 443 11.34 13.42 3.80
N TYR A 444 12.25 12.57 3.32
CA TYR A 444 13.68 12.74 3.40
C TYR A 444 14.14 14.01 2.68
N LEU A 445 13.47 14.36 1.57
CA LEU A 445 13.73 15.53 0.73
C LEU A 445 13.08 16.83 1.25
N ASP A 446 12.33 16.79 2.36
CA ASP A 446 11.71 17.99 2.94
C ASP A 446 12.82 18.97 3.43
N PRO A 447 12.78 20.28 3.08
CA PRO A 447 13.80 21.27 3.49
C PRO A 447 13.99 21.39 5.00
N SER A 448 13.03 20.92 5.79
CA SER A 448 13.09 20.88 7.26
C SER A 448 13.82 19.67 7.84
N SER A 449 14.18 18.68 7.01
CA SER A 449 14.99 17.52 7.39
C SER A 449 16.48 17.90 7.40
N PRO A 450 17.30 17.40 8.35
CA PRO A 450 18.73 17.65 8.34
C PRO A 450 19.34 17.03 7.07
N LEU A 451 19.74 17.90 6.14
CA LEU A 451 20.34 17.53 4.86
C LEU A 451 21.54 16.58 5.06
N ALA A 452 21.42 15.36 4.55
CA ALA A 452 22.56 14.67 3.95
C ALA A 452 22.42 14.87 2.45
N GLN A 453 23.32 15.66 1.87
CA GLN A 453 23.46 15.81 0.42
C GLN A 453 23.85 14.46 -0.15
N ASP A 454 22.95 13.83 -0.91
CA ASP A 454 23.31 12.87 -1.95
C ASP A 454 22.57 13.31 -3.22
N ASP A 455 23.35 13.79 -4.19
CA ASP A 455 22.90 14.09 -5.55
C ASP A 455 22.85 12.77 -6.34
N ASP A 456 21.75 12.03 -6.25
CA ASP A 456 21.55 10.85 -7.11
C ASP A 456 20.52 11.17 -8.20
N LYS A 457 21.03 11.52 -9.37
CA LYS A 457 20.34 11.25 -10.64
C LYS A 457 20.27 9.73 -10.81
N ASP A 458 19.10 9.27 -11.22
CA ASP A 458 18.80 7.88 -11.59
C ASP A 458 20.00 7.19 -12.27
N SER A 459 20.54 6.16 -11.63
CA SER A 459 21.37 5.17 -12.33
C SER A 459 20.45 4.04 -12.75
N ASP A 460 20.16 3.96 -14.04
CA ASP A 460 19.56 2.78 -14.65
C ASP A 460 20.42 1.56 -14.35
N ASP A 461 19.99 0.74 -13.40
CA ASP A 461 20.62 -0.54 -13.09
C ASP A 461 20.18 -1.55 -14.17
N GLU A 462 20.95 -1.63 -15.26
CA GLU A 462 20.61 -2.39 -16.48
C GLU A 462 20.54 -3.93 -16.31
N SER A 463 20.61 -4.48 -15.09
CA SER A 463 20.59 -5.94 -14.86
C SER A 463 19.34 -6.50 -14.18
N VAL A 464 18.30 -5.69 -13.87
CA VAL A 464 17.16 -6.20 -13.09
C VAL A 464 16.27 -7.14 -13.92
N GLY A 465 16.15 -8.40 -13.45
CA GLY A 465 15.32 -9.45 -14.05
C GLY A 465 13.85 -9.07 -14.21
N ALA A 466 13.16 -9.66 -15.19
CA ALA A 466 11.81 -9.24 -15.61
C ALA A 466 10.73 -9.27 -14.50
N GLU A 467 10.90 -10.13 -13.50
CA GLU A 467 10.04 -10.23 -12.31
C GLU A 467 10.08 -9.00 -11.42
N TRP A 468 11.21 -8.29 -11.35
CA TRP A 468 11.42 -7.10 -10.52
C TRP A 468 10.92 -5.82 -11.17
N ARG A 469 10.40 -5.88 -12.40
CA ARG A 469 10.04 -4.68 -13.19
C ARG A 469 8.62 -4.17 -12.94
N LYS A 470 7.80 -4.91 -12.19
CA LYS A 470 6.39 -4.59 -11.87
C LYS A 470 5.84 -5.37 -10.68
N PHE A 471 4.82 -4.84 -10.03
CA PHE A 471 4.10 -5.48 -8.93
C PHE A 471 3.12 -6.56 -9.41
N GLY A 472 2.56 -6.41 -10.61
CA GLY A 472 1.56 -7.32 -11.16
C GLY A 472 0.11 -6.92 -10.87
N ALA A 473 -0.10 -5.71 -10.34
CA ALA A 473 -1.43 -5.12 -10.15
C ALA A 473 -2.07 -4.66 -11.46
N ALA A 474 -1.27 -4.41 -12.50
CA ALA A 474 -1.70 -4.19 -13.86
C ALA A 474 -0.70 -4.78 -14.88
N ASP A 475 -1.16 -5.09 -16.10
CA ASP A 475 -0.24 -5.34 -17.21
C ASP A 475 0.61 -4.10 -17.51
N THR A 476 1.87 -4.28 -17.92
CA THR A 476 2.73 -3.11 -18.19
C THR A 476 2.14 -2.31 -19.34
N PHE A 477 1.84 -1.05 -19.06
CA PHE A 477 1.47 -0.09 -20.08
C PHE A 477 2.76 0.65 -20.48
N ARG A 478 3.12 0.57 -21.76
CA ARG A 478 4.01 1.53 -22.39
C ARG A 478 3.14 2.25 -23.40
N ILE A 479 3.02 3.57 -23.29
CA ILE A 479 2.51 4.37 -24.39
C ILE A 479 3.46 4.09 -25.56
N PRO A 480 3.01 3.50 -26.68
CA PRO A 480 3.90 3.24 -27.80
C PRO A 480 4.43 4.59 -28.29
N ASP A 481 5.75 4.74 -28.39
CA ASP A 481 6.37 5.95 -28.96
C ASP A 481 5.96 6.17 -30.42
N ASP A 482 5.41 5.14 -31.08
CA ASP A 482 4.91 5.16 -32.46
C ASP A 482 3.54 4.45 -32.55
N VAL A 483 2.43 5.16 -32.32
CA VAL A 483 1.14 4.73 -32.86
C VAL A 483 1.02 5.34 -34.26
N ASP A 484 1.22 4.51 -35.29
CA ASP A 484 0.79 4.85 -36.65
C ASP A 484 -0.74 4.75 -36.71
N ILE A 485 -1.38 5.92 -36.68
CA ILE A 485 -2.84 6.11 -36.57
C ILE A 485 -3.57 5.71 -37.87
N SER A 486 -2.85 5.28 -38.91
CA SER A 486 -3.43 4.88 -40.20
C SER A 486 -4.24 3.58 -40.20
N GLN A 487 -4.28 2.81 -39.11
CA GLN A 487 -4.97 1.50 -39.04
C GLN A 487 -6.18 1.40 -38.10
N LEU A 488 -6.63 2.52 -37.50
CA LEU A 488 -7.89 2.56 -36.74
C LEU A 488 -8.84 3.57 -37.40
N SER A 489 -9.32 3.20 -38.59
CA SER A 489 -10.42 3.87 -39.30
C SER A 489 -11.74 3.14 -39.06
#